data_AF-A0A565A8E4-F1
#
_entry.id   AF-A0A565A8E4-F1
#
_cell.length_a   1.000
_cell.length_b   1.000
_cell.length_c   1.000
_cell.angle_alpha   90.00
_cell.angle_beta   90.00
_cell.angle_gamma   90.00
#
_symmetry.space_group_name_H-M   'P 1'
#
loop_
_entity.id
_entity.type
_entity.pdbx_description
1 polymer ?
#
loop_
_entity_poly.entity_id
_entity_poly.type
_entity_poly.pdbx_seq_one_letter_code
_entity_poly.pdbx_strand_id
1 'polypeptide(L)'
;MAGIQSPGTLGTDSIVLFSENFYNNMNKDHNDLSNYSKYCDITWGKKEHQVKEICKKYIRYLETSDELNFVNPAYDVCTLLNYWTYVKLTEIFGLENSLDDIELAFGNLQYVWNQLYHYTGKSFNHNKCKPNFETNNHKDWLNRKKLYDYYVDYNTLKNMAEIFDGNCEYYKRINDMQTIFDYFDSLYATDPEKCPPIYNVCQSYNPKNMLSTLPCHKKLGQLSALPLARNPSEDDDITQSPEGPKPIHSV
;
A
#
# COMPACT_ATOMS: atom_id res chain seq x y z
N MET A 1 1.51 -8.19 51.46
CA MET A 1 2.17 -8.80 50.29
C MET A 1 1.21 -8.70 49.13
N ALA A 2 1.54 -7.81 48.18
CA ALA A 2 0.75 -7.56 46.99
C ALA A 2 1.10 -8.63 45.93
N GLY A 3 0.09 -9.31 45.39
CA GLY A 3 0.21 -10.07 44.15
C GLY A 3 -0.18 -9.16 42.99
N ILE A 4 0.81 -8.56 42.33
CA ILE A 4 0.62 -7.81 41.09
C ILE A 4 0.43 -8.85 39.98
N GLN A 5 -0.76 -8.87 39.38
CA GLN A 5 -0.97 -9.55 38.10
C GLN A 5 -0.19 -8.78 37.03
N SER A 6 0.78 -9.46 36.41
CA SER A 6 1.44 -8.96 35.20
C SER A 6 0.41 -8.66 34.11
N PRO A 7 0.50 -7.52 33.41
CA PRO A 7 -0.22 -7.32 32.16
C PRO A 7 0.30 -8.34 31.16
N GLY A 8 -0.61 -9.14 30.60
CA GLY A 8 -0.30 -10.09 29.55
C GLY A 8 0.37 -9.39 28.37
N THR A 9 1.47 -9.97 27.91
CA THR A 9 2.16 -9.62 26.67
C THR A 9 1.18 -9.86 25.52
N LEU A 10 0.56 -8.80 25.00
CA LEU A 10 -0.27 -8.87 23.80
C LEU A 10 0.68 -9.13 22.62
N GLY A 11 0.58 -10.34 22.05
CA GLY A 11 1.41 -10.77 20.92
C GLY A 11 1.32 -9.80 19.75
N THR A 12 2.49 -9.50 19.18
CA THR A 12 2.69 -8.64 18.01
C THR A 12 2.30 -9.37 16.72
N ASP A 13 1.04 -9.75 16.59
CA ASP A 13 0.53 -10.16 15.29
C ASP A 13 0.13 -8.90 14.53
N SER A 14 0.96 -8.54 13.53
CA SER A 14 0.69 -7.42 12.63
C SER A 14 -0.68 -7.62 11.98
N ILE A 15 -1.52 -6.58 12.00
CA ILE A 15 -2.86 -6.68 11.44
C ILE A 15 -2.78 -6.76 9.92
N VAL A 16 -3.46 -7.76 9.37
CA VAL A 16 -3.65 -7.90 7.94
C VAL A 16 -4.59 -6.79 7.47
N LEU A 17 -4.11 -5.96 6.55
CA LEU A 17 -4.89 -4.85 6.01
C LEU A 17 -5.99 -5.35 5.05
N PHE A 18 -7.02 -4.54 4.81
CA PHE A 18 -8.11 -4.97 3.95
C PHE A 18 -7.62 -5.16 2.51
N SER A 19 -6.82 -4.22 1.98
CA SER A 19 -6.27 -4.34 0.63
C SER A 19 -5.40 -5.60 0.49
N GLU A 20 -4.57 -5.91 1.48
CA GLU A 20 -3.75 -7.13 1.54
C GLU A 20 -4.62 -8.39 1.50
N ASN A 21 -5.65 -8.45 2.35
CA ASN A 21 -6.59 -9.56 2.39
C ASN A 21 -7.33 -9.73 1.05
N PHE A 22 -7.75 -8.62 0.43
CA PHE A 22 -8.38 -8.62 -0.89
C PHE A 22 -7.47 -9.27 -1.95
N TYR A 23 -6.22 -8.82 -2.07
CA TYR A 23 -5.29 -9.39 -3.06
C TYR A 23 -4.95 -10.84 -2.76
N ASN A 24 -4.80 -11.21 -1.48
CA ASN A 24 -4.58 -12.60 -1.07
C ASN A 24 -5.76 -13.49 -1.48
N ASN A 25 -7.00 -13.03 -1.31
CA ASN A 25 -8.19 -13.76 -1.74
C ASN A 25 -8.24 -13.91 -3.26
N MET A 26 -7.96 -12.84 -4.01
CA MET A 26 -7.91 -12.91 -5.47
C MET A 26 -6.84 -13.86 -6.01
N ASN A 27 -5.75 -14.06 -5.28
CA ASN A 27 -4.67 -14.96 -5.69
C ASN A 27 -4.97 -16.44 -5.41
N LYS A 28 -5.95 -16.77 -4.56
CA LYS A 28 -6.29 -18.16 -4.24
C LYS A 28 -6.75 -18.92 -5.48
N ASP A 29 -6.45 -20.21 -5.49
CA ASP A 29 -7.01 -21.14 -6.47
C ASP A 29 -8.31 -21.72 -5.92
N HIS A 30 -9.28 -21.88 -6.80
CA HIS A 30 -10.61 -22.36 -6.44
C HIS A 30 -10.99 -23.57 -7.30
N ASN A 31 -11.58 -24.58 -6.66
CA ASN A 31 -11.95 -25.83 -7.34
C ASN A 31 -13.04 -25.64 -8.40
N ASP A 32 -13.84 -24.58 -8.27
CA ASP A 32 -14.93 -24.21 -9.20
C ASP A 32 -14.44 -23.33 -10.37
N LEU A 33 -13.14 -23.01 -10.47
CA LEU A 33 -12.61 -22.09 -11.48
C LEU A 33 -12.86 -22.58 -12.91
N SER A 34 -12.90 -23.90 -13.12
CA SER A 34 -13.18 -24.51 -14.42
C SER A 34 -14.58 -24.18 -14.96
N ASN A 35 -15.55 -23.89 -14.08
CA ASN A 35 -16.92 -23.53 -14.45
C ASN A 35 -17.00 -22.22 -15.26
N TYR A 36 -15.99 -21.36 -15.13
CA TYR A 36 -15.91 -20.06 -15.79
C TYR A 36 -15.19 -20.11 -17.14
N SER A 37 -14.64 -21.27 -17.54
CA SER A 37 -13.86 -21.41 -18.78
C SER A 37 -14.64 -21.00 -20.03
N LYS A 38 -15.94 -21.35 -20.08
CA LYS A 38 -16.83 -21.00 -21.21
C LYS A 38 -16.97 -19.50 -21.44
N TYR A 39 -16.81 -18.68 -20.39
CA TYR A 39 -16.93 -17.24 -20.50
C TYR A 39 -15.66 -16.60 -21.06
N CYS A 40 -14.52 -17.27 -20.89
CA CYS A 40 -13.21 -16.79 -21.29
C CYS A 40 -12.72 -17.44 -22.59
N ASP A 41 -13.60 -18.13 -23.33
CA ASP A 41 -13.26 -18.81 -24.57
C ASP A 41 -13.30 -17.86 -25.78
N ILE A 42 -12.36 -16.91 -25.76
CA ILE A 42 -12.08 -15.96 -26.83
C ILE A 42 -10.59 -15.97 -27.14
N THR A 43 -10.17 -15.29 -28.21
CA THR A 43 -8.75 -15.08 -28.51
C THR A 43 -8.18 -14.00 -27.58
N TRP A 44 -7.14 -14.34 -26.82
CA TRP A 44 -6.49 -13.40 -25.89
C TRP A 44 -5.16 -12.83 -26.37
N GLY A 45 -4.63 -13.34 -27.48
CA GLY A 45 -3.32 -12.94 -28.01
C GLY A 45 -2.17 -13.70 -27.35
N LYS A 46 -1.07 -13.02 -27.05
CA LYS A 46 0.09 -13.67 -26.43
C LYS A 46 -0.24 -14.17 -25.02
N LYS A 47 0.46 -15.23 -24.59
CA LYS A 47 0.32 -15.80 -23.24
C LYS A 47 -1.14 -16.17 -22.90
N GLU A 48 -1.91 -16.57 -23.92
CA GLU A 48 -3.35 -16.79 -23.86
C GLU A 48 -3.79 -17.65 -22.66
N HIS A 49 -3.11 -18.76 -22.40
CA HIS A 49 -3.47 -19.62 -21.26
C HIS A 49 -3.40 -18.87 -19.92
N GLN A 50 -2.35 -18.06 -19.71
CA GLN A 50 -2.17 -17.31 -18.46
C GLN A 50 -3.23 -16.20 -18.33
N VAL A 51 -3.52 -15.50 -19.43
CA VAL A 51 -4.55 -14.45 -19.45
C VAL A 51 -5.96 -15.03 -19.26
N LYS A 52 -6.24 -16.20 -19.83
CA LYS A 52 -7.49 -16.95 -19.62
C LYS A 52 -7.72 -17.25 -18.13
N GLU A 53 -6.68 -17.62 -17.38
CA GLU A 53 -6.80 -17.83 -15.93
C GLU A 53 -7.15 -16.55 -15.17
N ILE A 54 -6.61 -15.40 -15.58
CA ILE A 54 -6.99 -14.09 -15.00
C ILE A 54 -8.47 -13.79 -15.27
N CYS A 55 -8.95 -14.03 -16.49
CA CYS A 55 -10.36 -13.88 -16.82
C CYS A 55 -11.26 -14.76 -15.94
N LYS A 56 -10.92 -16.05 -15.76
CA LYS A 56 -11.73 -16.95 -14.94
C LYS A 56 -11.83 -16.47 -13.50
N LYS A 57 -10.71 -16.05 -12.89
CA LYS A 57 -10.68 -15.52 -11.53
C LYS A 57 -11.48 -14.21 -11.41
N TYR A 58 -11.38 -13.34 -12.40
CA TYR A 58 -12.13 -12.10 -12.47
C TYR A 58 -13.65 -12.36 -12.48
N ILE A 59 -14.13 -13.19 -13.41
CA ILE A 59 -15.56 -13.50 -13.52
C ILE A 59 -16.07 -14.21 -12.27
N ARG A 60 -15.29 -15.16 -11.73
CA ARG A 60 -15.62 -15.81 -10.46
C ARG A 60 -15.84 -14.80 -9.34
N TYR A 61 -14.92 -13.85 -9.15
CA TYR A 61 -15.07 -12.81 -8.14
C TYR A 61 -16.37 -12.03 -8.34
N LEU A 62 -16.70 -11.65 -9.58
CA LEU A 62 -17.95 -10.95 -9.89
C LEU A 62 -19.23 -11.74 -9.60
N GLU A 63 -19.18 -13.07 -9.64
CA GLU A 63 -20.33 -13.93 -9.36
C GLU A 63 -20.44 -14.33 -7.89
N THR A 64 -19.33 -14.40 -7.15
CA THR A 64 -19.31 -14.97 -5.78
C THR A 64 -19.00 -13.99 -4.65
N SER A 65 -18.51 -12.79 -4.94
CA SER A 65 -18.10 -11.82 -3.92
C SER A 65 -19.29 -11.16 -3.24
N ASP A 66 -19.34 -11.26 -1.91
CA ASP A 66 -20.31 -10.52 -1.09
C ASP A 66 -19.94 -9.04 -0.96
N GLU A 67 -18.65 -8.70 -1.12
CA GLU A 67 -18.15 -7.32 -1.07
C GLU A 67 -18.78 -6.42 -2.16
N LEU A 68 -19.21 -7.00 -3.27
CA LEU A 68 -19.92 -6.32 -4.35
C LEU A 68 -21.38 -5.97 -4.00
N ASN A 69 -21.93 -6.55 -2.93
CA ASN A 69 -23.32 -6.36 -2.52
C ASN A 69 -23.49 -5.30 -1.43
N PHE A 70 -22.40 -4.69 -0.95
CA PHE A 70 -22.48 -3.63 0.06
C PHE A 70 -23.12 -2.36 -0.50
N VAL A 71 -24.14 -1.86 0.21
CA VAL A 71 -24.79 -0.58 -0.10
C VAL A 71 -23.92 0.56 0.45
N ASN A 72 -23.52 1.49 -0.41
CA ASN A 72 -22.67 2.65 -0.07
C ASN A 72 -21.34 2.26 0.63
N PRO A 73 -20.46 1.50 -0.03
CA PRO A 73 -19.18 1.10 0.58
C PRO A 73 -18.28 2.33 0.79
N ALA A 74 -17.42 2.29 1.81
CA ALA A 74 -16.49 3.38 2.12
C ALA A 74 -15.44 3.60 1.01
N TYR A 75 -15.20 2.59 0.19
CA TYR A 75 -14.29 2.60 -0.96
C TYR A 75 -14.83 1.68 -2.05
N ASP A 76 -14.37 1.89 -3.27
CA ASP A 76 -14.75 1.07 -4.42
C ASP A 76 -13.86 -0.18 -4.54
N VAL A 77 -14.41 -1.36 -4.28
CA VAL A 77 -13.70 -2.64 -4.40
C VAL A 77 -13.37 -2.98 -5.86
N CYS A 78 -14.08 -2.41 -6.83
CA CYS A 78 -13.79 -2.59 -8.24
C CYS A 78 -12.46 -1.95 -8.65
N THR A 79 -12.08 -0.87 -8.00
CA THR A 79 -10.76 -0.26 -8.21
C THR A 79 -9.64 -1.20 -7.73
N LEU A 80 -9.81 -1.89 -6.60
CA LEU A 80 -8.85 -2.92 -6.16
C LEU A 80 -8.76 -4.09 -7.15
N LEU A 81 -9.92 -4.55 -7.66
CA LEU A 81 -9.97 -5.61 -8.66
C LEU A 81 -9.23 -5.21 -9.94
N ASN A 82 -9.40 -3.97 -10.41
CA ASN A 82 -8.68 -3.44 -11.57
C ASN A 82 -7.16 -3.40 -11.35
N TYR A 83 -6.69 -2.96 -10.17
CA TYR A 83 -5.26 -3.01 -9.85
C TYR A 83 -4.73 -4.43 -9.75
N TRP A 84 -5.50 -5.37 -9.20
CA TRP A 84 -5.13 -6.78 -9.18
C TRP A 84 -4.95 -7.31 -10.62
N THR A 85 -5.91 -7.05 -11.51
CA THR A 85 -5.80 -7.43 -12.92
C THR A 85 -4.56 -6.83 -13.56
N TYR A 86 -4.31 -5.54 -13.32
CA TYR A 86 -3.14 -4.85 -13.84
C TYR A 86 -1.84 -5.51 -13.40
N VAL A 87 -1.68 -5.77 -12.08
CA VAL A 87 -0.51 -6.45 -11.51
C VAL A 87 -0.30 -7.80 -12.20
N LYS A 88 -1.35 -8.62 -12.30
CA LYS A 88 -1.25 -9.95 -12.92
C LYS A 88 -0.86 -9.87 -14.39
N LEU A 89 -1.40 -8.93 -15.14
CA LEU A 89 -1.02 -8.74 -16.54
C LEU A 89 0.43 -8.25 -16.67
N THR A 90 0.91 -7.38 -15.77
CA THR A 90 2.32 -6.98 -15.75
C THR A 90 3.27 -8.11 -15.35
N GLU A 91 2.88 -9.00 -14.43
CA GLU A 91 3.64 -10.21 -14.10
C GLU A 91 3.70 -11.18 -15.29
N ILE A 92 2.60 -11.29 -16.03
CA ILE A 92 2.52 -12.14 -17.22
C ILE A 92 3.38 -11.56 -18.33
N PHE A 93 3.20 -10.30 -18.71
CA PHE A 93 3.78 -9.74 -19.92
C PHE A 93 5.14 -9.06 -19.71
N GLY A 94 5.36 -8.48 -18.53
CA GLY A 94 6.48 -7.57 -18.24
C GLY A 94 6.04 -6.11 -18.29
N LEU A 95 6.80 -5.23 -17.63
CA LEU A 95 6.55 -3.79 -17.62
C LEU A 95 7.06 -3.11 -18.90
N GLU A 96 8.27 -3.47 -19.34
CA GLU A 96 8.92 -2.84 -20.48
C GLU A 96 8.40 -3.46 -21.79
N ASN A 97 7.92 -2.61 -22.70
CA ASN A 97 7.51 -2.94 -24.07
C ASN A 97 6.26 -3.84 -24.23
N SER A 98 5.44 -3.97 -23.19
CA SER A 98 4.25 -4.83 -23.22
C SER A 98 2.93 -4.08 -23.04
N LEU A 99 2.93 -2.77 -23.26
CA LEU A 99 1.74 -1.92 -23.15
C LEU A 99 0.60 -2.44 -24.03
N ASP A 100 0.89 -2.70 -25.30
CA ASP A 100 -0.12 -3.16 -26.28
C ASP A 100 -0.71 -4.53 -25.90
N ASP A 101 0.10 -5.44 -25.36
CA ASP A 101 -0.36 -6.75 -24.91
C ASP A 101 -1.27 -6.63 -23.66
N ILE A 102 -0.94 -5.72 -22.73
CA ILE A 102 -1.76 -5.44 -21.54
C ILE A 102 -3.08 -4.76 -21.95
N GLU A 103 -3.02 -3.77 -22.85
CA GLU A 103 -4.20 -3.08 -23.38
C GLU A 103 -5.15 -4.05 -24.10
N LEU A 104 -4.60 -4.93 -24.94
CA LEU A 104 -5.36 -5.97 -25.62
C LEU A 104 -6.04 -6.92 -24.61
N ALA A 105 -5.32 -7.35 -23.56
CA ALA A 105 -5.87 -8.22 -22.53
C ALA A 105 -7.03 -7.55 -21.77
N PHE A 106 -6.89 -6.26 -21.41
CA PHE A 106 -7.97 -5.50 -20.79
C PHE A 106 -9.16 -5.31 -21.75
N GLY A 107 -8.93 -4.99 -23.02
CA GLY A 107 -9.98 -4.85 -24.02
C GLY A 107 -10.78 -6.15 -24.21
N ASN A 108 -10.10 -7.29 -24.24
CA ASN A 108 -10.72 -8.61 -24.28
C ASN A 108 -11.51 -8.92 -23.00
N LEU A 109 -11.00 -8.54 -21.83
CA LEU A 109 -11.72 -8.69 -20.57
C LEU A 109 -12.98 -7.81 -20.52
N GLN A 110 -12.89 -6.58 -21.03
CA GLN A 110 -14.05 -5.69 -21.20
C GLN A 110 -15.08 -6.29 -22.15
N TYR A 111 -14.65 -6.92 -23.24
CA TYR A 111 -15.55 -7.64 -24.15
C TYR A 111 -16.31 -8.74 -23.42
N VAL A 112 -15.61 -9.63 -22.70
CA VAL A 112 -16.26 -10.69 -21.91
C VAL A 112 -17.25 -10.10 -20.90
N TRP A 113 -16.84 -9.06 -20.17
CA TRP A 113 -17.70 -8.38 -19.21
C TRP A 113 -18.97 -7.82 -19.86
N ASN A 114 -18.86 -7.17 -21.02
CA ASN A 114 -20.00 -6.63 -21.74
C ASN A 114 -20.99 -7.73 -22.16
N GLN A 115 -20.48 -8.87 -22.63
CA GLN A 115 -21.32 -10.02 -22.99
C GLN A 115 -22.08 -10.60 -21.80
N LEU A 116 -21.48 -10.61 -20.61
CA LEU A 116 -22.10 -11.19 -19.42
C LEU A 116 -23.05 -10.24 -18.70
N TYR A 117 -22.72 -8.95 -18.64
CA TYR A 117 -23.37 -8.02 -17.72
C TYR A 117 -24.02 -6.82 -18.41
N HIS A 118 -23.46 -6.32 -19.51
CA HIS A 118 -24.03 -5.17 -20.22
C HIS A 118 -25.22 -5.59 -21.10
N TYR A 119 -25.02 -6.54 -22.01
CA TYR A 119 -26.04 -6.92 -22.99
C TYR A 119 -27.14 -7.83 -22.43
N THR A 120 -26.89 -8.55 -21.34
CA THR A 120 -27.86 -9.49 -20.76
C THR A 120 -28.92 -8.81 -19.89
N GLY A 121 -28.79 -7.51 -19.60
CA GLY A 121 -29.67 -6.79 -18.68
C GLY A 121 -29.65 -7.31 -17.24
N LYS A 122 -28.73 -8.21 -16.89
CA LYS A 122 -28.55 -8.79 -15.54
C LYS A 122 -27.85 -7.82 -14.57
N SER A 123 -27.84 -6.52 -14.87
CA SER A 123 -27.13 -5.49 -14.12
C SER A 123 -27.96 -5.00 -12.91
N PHE A 124 -28.19 -5.85 -11.93
CA PHE A 124 -28.61 -5.44 -10.59
C PHE A 124 -27.67 -6.17 -9.61
N ASN A 125 -26.77 -5.51 -8.86
CA ASN A 125 -26.98 -4.37 -7.98
C ASN A 125 -25.88 -3.27 -8.09
N HIS A 126 -25.78 -2.61 -9.25
CA HIS A 126 -24.91 -1.43 -9.54
C HIS A 126 -23.50 -1.73 -10.11
N ASN A 127 -23.47 -2.41 -11.27
CA ASN A 127 -22.42 -2.43 -12.31
C ASN A 127 -21.03 -3.05 -12.01
N LYS A 128 -21.02 -4.15 -11.22
CA LYS A 128 -20.16 -5.36 -11.27
C LYS A 128 -18.73 -5.21 -11.82
N CYS A 129 -18.03 -4.15 -11.42
CA CYS A 129 -16.66 -3.83 -11.80
C CYS A 129 -16.38 -3.99 -13.29
N LYS A 130 -16.74 -2.98 -14.09
CA LYS A 130 -16.26 -2.91 -15.47
C LYS A 130 -14.71 -2.86 -15.45
N PRO A 131 -14.02 -3.75 -16.17
CA PRO A 131 -12.57 -3.64 -16.30
C PRO A 131 -12.21 -2.30 -16.91
N ASN A 132 -11.24 -1.59 -16.35
CA ASN A 132 -10.82 -0.28 -16.81
C ASN A 132 -9.30 -0.24 -17.00
N PHE A 133 -8.87 0.00 -18.23
CA PHE A 133 -7.49 0.27 -18.57
C PHE A 133 -7.35 1.75 -18.89
N GLU A 134 -6.75 2.50 -17.98
CA GLU A 134 -6.43 3.90 -18.22
C GLU A 134 -4.99 3.96 -18.68
N THR A 135 -4.76 4.33 -19.94
CA THR A 135 -3.41 4.41 -20.51
C THR A 135 -2.50 5.36 -19.72
N ASN A 136 -3.09 6.40 -19.11
CA ASN A 136 -2.40 7.31 -18.21
C ASN A 136 -1.87 6.60 -16.96
N ASN A 137 -2.56 5.58 -16.47
CA ASN A 137 -2.10 4.78 -15.33
C ASN A 137 -0.82 4.03 -15.70
N HIS A 138 -0.55 3.70 -16.96
CA HIS A 138 0.59 2.82 -17.26
C HIS A 138 1.94 3.35 -16.79
N LYS A 139 2.14 4.67 -16.75
CA LYS A 139 3.41 5.27 -16.34
C LYS A 139 3.64 5.24 -14.83
N ASP A 140 2.58 5.34 -14.04
CA ASP A 140 2.63 5.55 -12.59
C ASP A 140 1.65 4.64 -11.82
N TRP A 141 1.19 3.54 -12.44
CA TRP A 141 0.15 2.66 -11.92
C TRP A 141 0.51 2.13 -10.52
N LEU A 142 1.80 1.91 -10.25
CA LEU A 142 2.27 1.44 -8.95
C LEU A 142 2.05 2.52 -7.87
N ASN A 143 2.28 3.79 -8.18
CA ASN A 143 2.00 4.90 -7.26
C ASN A 143 0.50 5.06 -7.06
N ARG A 144 -0.31 4.93 -8.13
CA ARG A 144 -1.77 5.00 -8.05
C ARG A 144 -2.36 3.86 -7.21
N LYS A 145 -1.85 2.64 -7.41
CA LYS A 145 -2.21 1.46 -6.60
C LYS A 145 -1.87 1.71 -5.13
N LYS A 146 -0.63 2.12 -4.81
CA LYS A 146 -0.22 2.41 -3.42
C LYS A 146 -1.09 3.50 -2.78
N LEU A 147 -1.41 4.55 -3.52
CA LEU A 147 -2.30 5.62 -3.04
C LEU A 147 -3.70 5.05 -2.72
N TYR A 148 -4.25 4.20 -3.60
CA TYR A 148 -5.57 3.63 -3.40
C TYR A 148 -5.61 2.60 -2.26
N ASP A 149 -4.62 1.72 -2.18
CA ASP A 149 -4.48 0.77 -1.07
C ASP A 149 -4.40 1.51 0.27
N TYR A 150 -3.59 2.57 0.35
CA TYR A 150 -3.51 3.40 1.54
C TYR A 150 -4.83 4.10 1.85
N TYR A 151 -5.56 4.60 0.85
CA TYR A 151 -6.89 5.18 1.04
C TYR A 151 -7.86 4.15 1.67
N VAL A 152 -7.86 2.93 1.16
CA VAL A 152 -8.69 1.82 1.66
C VAL A 152 -8.33 1.46 3.10
N ASP A 153 -7.04 1.43 3.42
CA ASP A 153 -6.53 0.98 4.71
C ASP A 153 -6.32 2.10 5.74
N TYR A 154 -6.55 3.36 5.35
CA TYR A 154 -6.18 4.56 6.12
C TYR A 154 -6.71 4.52 7.56
N ASN A 155 -8.00 4.24 7.73
CA ASN A 155 -8.62 4.25 9.05
C ASN A 155 -8.04 3.15 9.94
N THR A 156 -7.77 1.97 9.39
CA THR A 156 -7.13 0.87 10.11
C THR A 156 -5.72 1.27 10.52
N LEU A 157 -4.91 1.77 9.59
CA LEU A 157 -3.54 2.21 9.85
C LEU A 157 -3.49 3.31 10.91
N LYS A 158 -4.35 4.32 10.79
CA LYS A 158 -4.46 5.43 11.75
C LYS A 158 -4.82 4.91 13.15
N ASN A 159 -5.86 4.11 13.28
CA ASN A 159 -6.30 3.58 14.58
C ASN A 159 -5.20 2.73 15.23
N MET A 160 -4.47 1.93 14.44
CA MET A 160 -3.36 1.14 14.96
C MET A 160 -2.18 2.01 15.38
N ALA A 161 -1.85 3.03 14.59
CA ALA A 161 -0.82 4.02 14.92
C ALA A 161 -1.13 4.81 16.21
N GLU A 162 -2.41 5.05 16.48
CA GLU A 162 -2.89 5.78 17.66
C GLU A 162 -2.90 4.92 18.92
N ILE A 163 -3.29 3.65 18.83
CA ILE A 163 -3.62 2.82 20.00
C ILE A 163 -2.55 1.76 20.28
N PHE A 164 -1.99 1.13 19.24
CA PHE A 164 -1.22 -0.11 19.36
C PHE A 164 0.17 -0.05 18.71
N ASP A 165 0.78 1.13 18.65
CA ASP A 165 2.02 1.35 17.90
C ASP A 165 3.27 1.45 18.77
N GLY A 166 3.43 0.54 19.73
CA GLY A 166 4.55 0.58 20.68
C GLY A 166 5.94 0.58 20.01
N ASN A 167 6.09 -0.07 18.87
CA ASN A 167 7.31 -0.15 18.06
C ASN A 167 7.37 0.87 16.89
N CYS A 168 6.36 1.73 16.75
CA CYS A 168 6.23 2.71 15.67
C CYS A 168 6.20 2.11 14.25
N GLU A 169 5.71 0.88 14.12
CA GLU A 169 5.55 0.21 12.83
C GLU A 169 4.47 0.88 11.98
N TYR A 170 3.28 1.14 12.53
CA TYR A 170 2.17 1.74 11.78
C TYR A 170 2.46 3.21 11.45
N TYR A 171 3.08 3.94 12.37
CA TYR A 171 3.61 5.27 12.11
C TYR A 171 4.55 5.28 10.90
N LYS A 172 5.49 4.31 10.81
CA LYS A 172 6.40 4.20 9.67
C LYS A 172 5.64 3.90 8.38
N ARG A 173 4.70 2.96 8.38
CA ARG A 173 3.87 2.65 7.19
C ARG A 173 3.12 3.89 6.69
N ILE A 174 2.54 4.70 7.59
CA ILE A 174 1.89 5.97 7.25
C ILE A 174 2.92 6.97 6.71
N ASN A 175 4.08 7.11 7.37
CA ASN A 175 5.14 8.03 6.96
C ASN A 175 5.73 7.69 5.58
N ASP A 176 5.87 6.40 5.25
CA ASP A 176 6.42 5.95 3.95
C ASP A 176 5.54 6.39 2.77
N MET A 177 4.23 6.58 3.01
CA MET A 177 3.31 7.11 2.01
C MET A 177 3.56 8.58 1.67
N GLN A 178 4.38 9.30 2.44
CA GLN A 178 4.70 10.71 2.15
C GLN A 178 5.26 10.89 0.74
N THR A 179 6.13 9.98 0.30
CA THR A 179 6.73 10.01 -1.04
C THR A 179 5.69 9.88 -2.16
N ILE A 180 4.63 9.10 -1.94
CA ILE A 180 3.52 8.94 -2.88
C ILE A 180 2.68 10.22 -2.93
N PHE A 181 2.42 10.84 -1.78
CA PHE A 181 1.72 12.11 -1.72
C PHE A 181 2.51 13.24 -2.36
N ASP A 182 3.83 13.34 -2.11
CA ASP A 182 4.70 14.36 -2.71
C ASP A 182 4.74 14.23 -4.24
N TYR A 183 4.74 12.99 -4.76
CA TYR A 183 4.64 12.72 -6.19
C TYR A 183 3.34 13.28 -6.79
N PHE A 184 2.19 12.96 -6.19
CA PHE A 184 0.90 13.44 -6.70
C PHE A 184 0.64 14.92 -6.41
N ASP A 185 1.20 15.50 -5.35
CA ASP A 185 1.12 16.95 -5.04
C ASP A 185 1.84 17.72 -6.17
N SER A 186 3.02 17.24 -6.57
CA SER A 186 3.81 17.80 -7.67
C SER A 186 3.13 17.63 -9.02
N LEU A 187 2.53 16.45 -9.27
CA LEU A 187 1.77 16.21 -10.50
C LEU A 187 0.52 17.09 -10.55
N TYR A 188 -0.20 17.23 -9.44
CA TYR A 188 -1.41 18.05 -9.36
C TYR A 188 -1.10 19.54 -9.56
N ALA A 189 0.05 20.03 -9.07
CA ALA A 189 0.47 21.41 -9.30
C ALA A 189 0.82 21.71 -10.76
N THR A 190 1.21 20.70 -11.53
CA THR A 190 1.68 20.86 -12.92
C THR A 190 0.63 20.48 -13.95
N ASP A 191 -0.14 19.42 -13.71
CA ASP A 191 -1.14 18.85 -14.62
C ASP A 191 -2.22 18.08 -13.83
N PRO A 192 -3.21 18.79 -13.23
CA PRO A 192 -4.26 18.18 -12.41
C PRO A 192 -5.04 17.08 -13.13
N GLU A 193 -5.21 17.17 -14.44
CA GLU A 193 -5.97 16.21 -15.26
C GLU A 193 -5.26 14.85 -15.34
N LYS A 194 -3.95 14.81 -15.09
CA LYS A 194 -3.19 13.56 -15.01
C LYS A 194 -3.29 12.89 -13.65
N CYS A 195 -3.76 13.54 -12.59
CA CYS A 195 -3.90 12.87 -11.29
C CYS A 195 -5.03 11.83 -11.29
N PRO A 196 -4.95 10.77 -10.46
CA PRO A 196 -6.05 9.83 -10.32
C PRO A 196 -7.28 10.58 -9.78
N PRO A 197 -8.51 10.32 -10.26
CA PRO A 197 -9.70 11.07 -9.88
C PRO A 197 -9.95 11.14 -8.37
N ILE A 198 -9.55 10.11 -7.63
CA ILE A 198 -9.70 10.06 -6.17
C ILE A 198 -8.72 10.95 -5.42
N TYR A 199 -7.69 11.50 -6.08
CA TYR A 199 -6.62 12.22 -5.40
C TYR A 199 -7.11 13.42 -4.58
N ASN A 200 -8.12 14.15 -5.09
CA ASN A 200 -8.74 15.26 -4.36
C ASN A 200 -9.31 14.83 -3.00
N VAL A 201 -9.88 13.62 -2.94
CA VAL A 201 -10.35 13.01 -1.69
C VAL A 201 -9.15 12.58 -0.84
N CYS A 202 -8.10 12.06 -1.47
CA CYS A 202 -6.92 11.58 -0.76
C CYS A 202 -6.12 12.68 -0.05
N GLN A 203 -6.19 13.94 -0.48
CA GLN A 203 -5.41 15.04 0.09
C GLN A 203 -5.57 15.17 1.62
N SER A 204 -6.75 14.89 2.18
CA SER A 204 -6.95 14.91 3.64
C SER A 204 -6.20 13.81 4.38
N TYR A 205 -5.85 12.71 3.69
CA TYR A 205 -5.12 11.57 4.26
C TYR A 205 -3.59 11.71 4.14
N ASN A 206 -3.09 12.83 3.59
CA ASN A 206 -1.66 13.08 3.45
C ASN A 206 -0.98 12.95 4.83
N PRO A 207 0.08 12.13 4.96
CA PRO A 207 0.75 11.90 6.25
C PRO A 207 1.18 13.19 6.96
N LYS A 208 1.59 14.23 6.22
CA LYS A 208 1.87 15.59 6.74
C LYS A 208 0.79 16.14 7.68
N ASN A 209 -0.48 15.80 7.43
CA ASN A 209 -1.61 16.33 8.18
C ASN A 209 -1.85 15.62 9.53
N MET A 210 -1.28 14.43 9.73
CA MET A 210 -1.60 13.57 10.89
C MET A 210 -0.38 13.01 11.63
N LEU A 211 0.81 12.95 11.02
CA LEU A 211 1.96 12.31 11.66
C LEU A 211 2.27 12.95 13.02
N SER A 212 2.19 14.27 13.12
CA SER A 212 2.47 15.00 14.37
C SER A 212 1.49 14.71 15.50
N THR A 213 0.28 14.21 15.20
CA THR A 213 -0.73 13.87 16.20
C THR A 213 -0.54 12.47 16.77
N LEU A 214 0.25 11.61 16.11
CA LEU A 214 0.46 10.22 16.52
C LEU A 214 1.44 10.12 17.71
N PRO A 215 1.22 9.18 18.66
CA PRO A 215 2.10 8.99 19.82
C PRO A 215 3.58 8.78 19.45
N CYS A 216 3.83 8.05 18.36
CA CYS A 216 5.18 7.75 17.89
C CYS A 216 5.97 8.96 17.40
N HIS A 217 5.30 10.03 16.96
CA HIS A 217 6.00 11.27 16.59
C HIS A 217 6.76 11.85 17.77
N LYS A 218 6.11 11.90 18.95
CA LYS A 218 6.72 12.37 20.19
C LYS A 218 7.87 11.46 20.62
N LYS A 219 7.67 10.14 20.54
CA LYS A 219 8.68 9.14 20.91
C LYS A 219 9.95 9.26 20.05
N LEU A 220 9.79 9.42 18.73
CA LEU A 220 10.92 9.57 17.81
C LEU A 220 11.60 10.94 17.97
N GLY A 221 10.83 12.01 18.16
CA GLY A 221 11.39 13.34 18.47
C GLY A 221 12.22 13.35 19.75
N GLN A 222 11.76 12.69 20.81
CA GLN A 222 12.52 12.52 22.06
C GLN A 222 13.80 11.70 21.86
N LEU A 223 13.76 10.63 21.07
CA LEU A 223 14.94 9.83 20.73
C LEU A 223 15.99 10.63 19.94
N SER A 224 15.56 11.51 19.03
CA SER A 224 16.46 12.39 18.28
C SER A 224 17.05 13.54 19.11
N ALA A 225 16.37 13.92 20.21
CA ALA A 225 16.80 14.98 21.12
C ALA A 225 17.65 14.49 22.30
N LEU A 226 17.73 13.16 22.51
CA LEU A 226 18.64 12.57 23.48
C LEU A 226 20.09 12.78 22.99
N PRO A 227 20.99 13.37 23.80
CA PRO A 227 22.40 13.38 23.48
C PRO A 227 22.86 11.94 23.25
N LEU A 228 23.54 11.67 22.13
CA LEU A 228 24.33 10.44 21.97
C LEU A 228 25.14 10.29 23.26
N ALA A 229 24.88 9.21 24.00
CA ALA A 229 25.61 8.94 25.24
C ALA A 229 27.10 9.00 24.92
N ARG A 230 27.77 10.03 25.44
CA ARG A 230 29.22 10.20 25.32
C ARG A 230 29.81 8.97 26.01
N ASN A 231 30.47 8.09 25.26
CA ASN A 231 31.28 7.01 25.84
C ASN A 231 32.26 7.66 26.83
N PRO A 232 32.21 7.33 28.14
CA PRO A 232 33.21 7.77 29.08
C PRO A 232 34.38 6.78 29.03
N SER A 233 35.27 6.97 28.07
CA SER A 233 36.59 6.35 28.08
C SER A 233 37.50 7.15 27.17
N GLU A 234 38.56 7.71 27.78
CA GLU A 234 39.63 8.56 27.24
C GLU A 234 39.47 10.05 27.56
N ASP A 235 39.71 10.38 28.83
CA ASP A 235 40.52 11.54 29.24
C ASP A 235 40.82 11.41 30.74
N ASP A 236 41.88 10.67 31.07
CA ASP A 236 42.64 10.80 32.30
C ASP A 236 44.12 10.78 31.91
N ASP A 237 44.63 11.91 31.43
CA ASP A 237 46.08 12.19 31.50
C ASP A 237 46.29 13.35 32.48
N ILE A 238 46.40 12.96 33.76
CA ILE A 238 46.77 13.86 34.84
C ILE A 238 48.28 14.09 34.75
N THR A 239 48.64 15.26 34.24
CA THR A 239 50.00 15.78 34.28
C THR A 239 50.38 16.09 35.74
N GLN A 240 51.35 15.39 36.32
CA GLN A 240 52.08 15.86 37.49
C GLN A 240 53.57 15.50 37.40
N SER A 241 54.42 16.53 37.42
CA SER A 241 55.77 16.40 38.00
C SER A 241 56.19 17.73 38.64
N PRO A 242 57.00 17.67 39.71
CA PRO A 242 56.86 18.56 40.84
C PRO A 242 57.88 19.71 40.89
N GLU A 243 57.53 20.74 41.65
CA GLU A 243 58.27 21.99 41.85
C GLU A 243 59.57 21.84 42.68
N GLY A 244 60.66 22.42 42.14
CA GLY A 244 61.72 23.16 42.87
C GLY A 244 62.79 22.36 43.63
N PRO A 245 64.07 22.79 43.58
CA PRO A 245 64.44 24.08 44.19
C PRO A 245 65.38 24.98 43.35
N LYS A 246 65.52 26.22 43.84
CA LYS A 246 66.05 27.44 43.19
C LYS A 246 67.58 27.64 43.47
N PRO A 247 68.18 28.77 43.04
CA PRO A 247 69.15 28.96 41.95
C PRO A 247 70.63 29.04 42.41
N ILE A 248 71.60 29.20 41.48
CA ILE A 248 72.84 30.02 41.62
C ILE A 248 73.61 30.08 40.28
N HIS A 249 73.74 31.29 39.75
CA HIS A 249 74.93 31.96 39.17
C HIS A 249 75.98 31.23 38.30
N SER A 250 76.20 31.82 37.11
CA SER A 250 77.44 32.49 36.67
C SER A 250 78.18 31.95 35.42
N VAL A 251 78.52 32.95 34.59
CA VAL A 251 79.43 33.07 33.44
C VAL A 251 78.96 32.49 32.11
#